data_AF-A0A8S2U5G2-F1
#
_entry.id   AF-A0A8S2U5G2-F1
#
_cell.length_a   1.000
_cell.length_b   1.000
_cell.length_c   1.000
_cell.angle_alpha   90.00
_cell.angle_beta   90.00
_cell.angle_gamma   90.00
#
_symmetry.space_group_name_H-M   'P 1'
#
loop_
_entity.id
_entity.type
_entity.pdbx_description
1 polymer ?
#
loop_
_entity_poly.entity_id
_entity_poly.type
_entity_poly.pdbx_seq_one_letter_code
_entity_poly.pdbx_strand_id
1 'polypeptide(L)' 'MSHTILLLQSTSKLDSRTYSDYESVDESLDGICKVFEEHLKKRNPTSPSITYDISELFEFIDAISDL' A
#
# COMPACT_ATOMS: atom_id res chain seq x y z
N MET A 1 -14.74 -5.60 -15.83
CA MET A 1 -14.42 -5.51 -14.40
C MET A 1 -14.12 -6.92 -13.93
N SER A 2 -12.90 -7.14 -13.46
CA SER A 2 -12.43 -8.43 -12.99
C SER A 2 -12.13 -8.28 -11.52
N HIS A 3 -12.87 -9.01 -10.69
CA HIS A 3 -12.64 -9.04 -9.25
C HIS A 3 -11.17 -9.36 -8.97
N THR A 4 -10.54 -8.54 -8.13
CA THR A 4 -9.10 -8.58 -7.87
C THR A 4 -8.88 -8.70 -6.37
N ILE A 5 -8.04 -9.64 -5.96
CA ILE A 5 -7.65 -9.82 -4.57
C ILE A 5 -6.18 -9.42 -4.47
N LEU A 6 -5.90 -8.44 -3.61
CA LEU A 6 -4.54 -8.03 -3.26
C LEU A 6 -4.09 -8.83 -2.04
N LEU A 7 -2.96 -9.52 -2.14
CA LEU A 7 -2.30 -10.17 -1.02
C LEU A 7 -1.13 -9.28 -0.59
N LEU A 8 -0.92 -9.10 0.71
CA LEU A 8 0.14 -8.23 1.20
C LEU A 8 0.80 -8.83 2.42
N GLN A 9 2.13 -8.79 2.45
CA GLN A 9 2.92 -9.21 3.59
C GLN A 9 3.95 -8.14 3.95
N SER A 10 3.62 -7.27 4.92
CA SER A 10 4.46 -6.12 5.28
C SER A 10 5.86 -6.49 5.80
N THR A 11 6.02 -7.65 6.45
CA THR A 11 7.30 -8.10 7.03
C THR A 11 7.49 -9.59 6.77
N SER A 12 8.68 -10.14 7.02
CA SER A 12 8.89 -11.59 6.87
C SER A 12 8.08 -12.47 7.84
N LYS A 13 7.40 -11.86 8.83
CA LYS A 13 6.56 -12.59 9.80
C LYS A 13 5.21 -12.97 9.18
N LEU A 14 4.77 -14.20 9.48
CA LEU A 14 3.52 -14.77 8.98
C LEU A 14 2.26 -14.03 9.47
N ASP A 15 2.31 -13.41 10.65
CA ASP A 15 1.22 -12.63 11.23
C ASP A 15 0.98 -11.29 10.52
N SER A 16 1.94 -10.83 9.70
CA SER A 16 1.80 -9.63 8.88
C SER A 16 1.10 -9.85 7.54
N ARG A 17 0.72 -11.09 7.22
CA ARG A 17 -0.04 -11.43 6.02
C ARG A 17 -1.48 -10.93 6.13
N THR A 18 -1.91 -10.21 5.13
CA THR A 18 -3.30 -9.74 5.00
C THR A 18 -3.73 -9.80 3.54
N TYR A 19 -5.03 -9.66 3.30
CA TYR A 19 -5.58 -9.57 1.96
C TYR A 19 -6.64 -8.48 1.90
N SER A 20 -6.91 -7.98 0.70
CA SER A 20 -7.96 -7.00 0.45
C SER A 20 -8.64 -7.30 -0.88
N ASP A 21 -9.95 -7.12 -0.89
CA ASP A 21 -10.82 -7.48 -2.01
C ASP A 21 -11.25 -6.21 -2.76
N TYR A 22 -11.15 -6.23 -4.10
CA TYR A 22 -11.48 -5.10 -4.98
C TYR A 22 -12.34 -5.55 -6.17
N GLU A 23 -13.17 -4.67 -6.73
CA GLU A 23 -14.01 -5.00 -7.89
C GLU A 23 -13.24 -4.95 -9.22
N SER A 24 -12.10 -4.26 -9.23
CA SER A 24 -11.22 -4.11 -10.39
C SER A 24 -9.74 -4.00 -10.02
N VAL A 25 -8.88 -4.16 -11.02
CA VAL A 25 -7.43 -3.94 -10.86
C VAL A 25 -7.13 -2.49 -10.51
N ASP A 26 -7.81 -1.53 -11.14
CA ASP A 26 -7.61 -0.10 -10.89
C ASP A 26 -7.89 0.25 -9.42
N GLU A 27 -8.97 -0.27 -8.84
CA GLU A 27 -9.28 -0.10 -7.42
C GLU A 27 -8.23 -0.73 -6.50
N SER A 28 -7.65 -1.86 -6.90
CA SER A 28 -6.59 -2.50 -6.13
C SER A 28 -5.30 -1.66 -6.10
N LEU A 29 -4.97 -1.01 -7.23
CA LEU A 29 -3.84 -0.10 -7.33
C LEU A 29 -4.06 1.16 -6.49
N ASP A 30 -5.27 1.72 -6.49
CA ASP A 30 -5.66 2.80 -5.58
C ASP A 30 -5.54 2.39 -4.10
N GLY A 31 -5.82 1.12 -3.80
CA GLY A 31 -5.61 0.52 -2.49
C GLY A 31 -4.15 0.59 -2.03
N ILE A 32 -3.20 0.22 -2.91
CA ILE A 32 -1.76 0.28 -2.62
C ILE A 32 -1.33 1.72 -2.33
N CYS A 33 -1.78 2.68 -3.13
CA CYS A 33 -1.49 4.11 -2.91
C CYS A 33 -2.00 4.58 -1.54
N LYS A 34 -3.22 4.19 -1.15
CA LYS A 34 -3.78 4.54 0.17
C LYS A 34 -2.97 3.96 1.33
N VAL A 35 -2.50 2.72 1.22
CA VAL A 35 -1.65 2.10 2.25
C VAL A 35 -0.36 2.90 2.43
N PHE A 36 0.27 3.31 1.33
CA PHE A 36 1.46 4.14 1.38
C PHE A 36 1.17 5.53 1.97
N GLU A 37 0.07 6.17 1.59
CA GLU A 37 -0.34 7.46 2.13
C GLU A 37 -0.63 7.41 3.63
N GLU A 38 -1.25 6.35 4.12
CA GLU A 38 -1.46 6.15 5.57
C GLU A 38 -0.12 5.98 6.31
N HIS A 39 0.83 5.27 5.71
CA HIS A 39 2.18 5.13 6.24
C HIS A 39 2.90 6.48 6.31
N LEU A 40 2.78 7.31 5.27
CA LEU A 40 3.32 8.68 5.26
C LEU A 40 2.63 9.56 6.30
N LYS A 41 1.30 9.51 6.44
CA LYS A 41 0.55 10.27 7.46
C LYS A 41 0.99 9.90 8.88
N LYS A 42 1.26 8.62 9.15
CA LYS A 42 1.77 8.17 10.45
C LYS A 42 3.17 8.71 10.75
N ARG A 43 4.02 8.85 9.73
CA ARG A 43 5.38 9.44 9.86
C ARG A 43 5.35 10.96 10.00
N ASN A 44 4.38 11.63 9.39
CA ASN A 44 4.29 13.09 9.32
C ASN A 44 2.98 13.61 9.93
N PRO A 45 2.73 13.38 11.23
CA PRO A 45 1.43 13.67 11.87
C PRO A 45 1.06 15.15 11.90
N THR A 46 2.04 16.04 11.71
CA THR A 46 1.85 17.50 11.72
C THR A 46 1.61 18.08 10.32
N SER A 47 1.79 17.29 9.25
CA SER A 47 1.63 17.77 7.88
C SER A 47 0.19 17.54 7.40
N PRO A 48 -0.59 18.60 7.14
CA PRO A 48 -1.99 18.46 6.72
C PRO A 48 -2.14 17.89 5.30
N SER A 49 -1.11 18.04 4.48
CA SER A 49 -1.00 17.44 3.15
C SER A 49 0.41 16.90 2.98
N ILE A 50 0.54 15.79 2.27
CA ILE A 50 1.81 15.14 1.96
C ILE A 50 1.83 14.89 0.45
N THR A 51 2.82 15.44 -0.22
CA THR A 51 3.13 15.14 -1.62
C THR A 51 4.30 14.18 -1.65
N TYR A 52 4.23 13.15 -2.48
CA TYR A 52 5.30 12.17 -2.68
C TYR A 52 5.54 11.99 -4.18
N ASP A 53 6.76 11.59 -4.53
CA ASP A 53 7.09 11.16 -5.89
C ASP A 53 6.73 9.68 -6.10
N ILE A 54 6.48 9.31 -7.36
CA ILE A 54 6.19 7.91 -7.72
C ILE A 54 7.36 6.98 -7.36
N SER A 55 8.58 7.50 -7.39
CA SER A 55 9.77 6.76 -6.97
C SER A 55 9.69 6.33 -5.50
N GLU A 56 9.17 7.20 -4.61
CA GLU A 56 9.03 6.88 -3.18
C GLU A 56 7.97 5.80 -2.93
N LEU A 57 6.92 5.76 -3.76
CA LEU A 57 5.92 4.70 -3.73
C LEU A 57 6.53 3.35 -4.16
N PHE A 58 7.33 3.34 -5.22
CA PHE A 58 8.00 2.11 -5.66
C PHE A 58 9.04 1.63 -4.64
N GLU A 59 9.81 2.52 -4.03
CA GLU A 59 10.72 2.17 -2.92
C GLU A 59 9.96 1.57 -1.73
N PHE A 60 8.77 2.08 -1.43
CA PHE A 60 7.91 1.50 -0.40
C PHE A 60 7.47 0.08 -0.77
N ILE A 61 7.04 -0.15 -2.01
CA ILE A 61 6.63 -1.47 -2.50
C ILE A 61 7.79 -2.46 -2.44
N ASP A 62 8.98 -2.05 -2.89
CA ASP A 62 10.20 -2.86 -2.86
C ASP A 62 10.65 -3.22 -1.43
N ALA A 63 10.24 -2.44 -0.43
CA ALA A 63 10.53 -2.70 0.97
C ALA A 63 9.55 -3.67 1.64
N ILE A 64 8.39 -3.96 1.03
CA ILE A 64 7.42 -4.95 1.51
C ILE A 64 7.99 -6.37 1.29
N SER A 65 7.69 -7.31 2.19
CA SER A 65 8.21 -8.67 2.06
C SER A 65 7.60 -9.46 0.91
N ASP A 66 6.32 -9.23 0.61
CA ASP A 66 5.57 -9.88 -0.48
C ASP A 66 4.34 -9.02 -0.86
N LEU A 67 4.03 -8.94 -2.15
CA LEU A 67 2.89 -8.21 -2.74
C LEU A 67 2.40 -8.91 -4.01
#